data_AF-A0A388K449-F1
#
_entry.id   AF-A0A388K449-F1
#
_cell.length_a   1.000
_cell.length_b   1.000
_cell.length_c   1.000
_cell.angle_alpha   90.00
_cell.angle_beta   90.00
_cell.angle_gamma   90.00
#
_symmetry.space_group_name_H-M   'P 1'
#
loop_
_entity.id
_entity.type
_entity.pdbx_description
1 polymer ?
#
loop_
_entity_poly.entity_id
_entity_poly.type
_entity_poly.pdbx_seq_one_letter_code
_entity_poly.pdbx_strand_id
1 'polypeptide(L)'
;MKEVCEQMMGKKASCSQETIAAVCAVARCTEQESRWHREDVAAREQLEKQRCNEVDRLRRENEELTRVASGRANRELESLKADNQTLLQDVLQLKEEMEQWKRGSKRTRSSAAVTEKSPPAEPARGKTKASTDGQTPAEWAKLADAYQRVRDEKDMVEREVSALKERINRIKISSPSSSRKKVFVRRKSHKGGVSSPVRKEGDQVKVTFVRKVGEERDNFQKRVNNDLGKLRKAQLEGLCKDEGIEYGGVKKTAEDLADIYTTRAYEQPMRRRLIEDNNEEEPEEEDQEEGESADMAGAPTEASAEATTSEESP
;
A
#
# COMPACT_ATOMS: atom_id res chain seq x y z
N MET A 1 -36.39 -75.22 -41.37
CA MET A 1 -35.34 -75.08 -42.41
C MET A 1 -35.63 -73.98 -43.43
N LYS A 2 -36.86 -73.83 -43.97
CA LYS A 2 -37.18 -72.75 -44.94
C LYS A 2 -36.97 -71.32 -44.41
N GLU A 3 -37.31 -71.06 -43.15
CA GLU A 3 -37.12 -69.73 -42.54
C GLU A 3 -35.65 -69.36 -42.36
N VAL A 4 -34.78 -70.35 -42.10
CA VAL A 4 -33.32 -70.15 -41.97
C VAL A 4 -32.70 -69.81 -43.33
N CYS A 5 -33.18 -70.43 -44.42
CA CYS A 5 -32.72 -70.09 -45.78
C CYS A 5 -33.20 -68.71 -46.23
N GLU A 6 -34.38 -68.24 -45.82
CA GLU A 6 -34.83 -66.87 -46.13
C GLU A 6 -34.06 -65.79 -45.35
N GLN A 7 -33.57 -66.12 -44.16
CA GLN A 7 -32.73 -65.22 -43.37
C GLN A 7 -31.30 -65.11 -43.94
N MET A 8 -30.77 -66.19 -44.53
CA MET A 8 -29.49 -66.17 -45.26
C MET A 8 -29.56 -65.55 -46.66
N MET A 9 -30.71 -65.60 -47.34
CA MET A 9 -30.85 -65.13 -48.74
C MET A 9 -31.02 -63.61 -48.88
N GLY A 10 -30.70 -62.83 -47.86
CA GLY A 10 -30.68 -61.37 -47.97
C GLY A 10 -32.06 -60.77 -48.20
N LYS A 11 -33.07 -61.23 -47.46
CA LYS A 11 -34.23 -60.36 -47.19
C LYS A 11 -33.67 -59.09 -46.55
N LYS A 12 -33.56 -58.04 -47.37
CA LYS A 12 -33.17 -56.69 -46.96
C LYS A 12 -34.11 -56.33 -45.82
N ALA A 13 -33.67 -56.55 -44.58
CA ALA A 13 -34.28 -55.96 -43.42
C ALA A 13 -34.37 -54.49 -43.78
N SER A 14 -35.59 -53.99 -43.97
CA SER A 14 -35.85 -52.58 -44.16
C SER A 14 -35.31 -51.94 -42.90
N CYS A 15 -34.04 -51.53 -42.96
CA CYS A 15 -33.41 -50.70 -41.97
C CYS A 15 -34.29 -49.47 -41.95
N SER A 16 -35.21 -49.45 -40.99
CA SER A 16 -36.29 -48.49 -40.91
C SER A 16 -35.63 -47.13 -40.95
N GLN A 17 -36.14 -46.22 -41.77
CA GLN A 17 -35.61 -44.85 -41.91
C GLN A 17 -35.35 -44.15 -40.55
N GLU A 18 -36.05 -44.59 -39.51
CA GLU A 18 -35.89 -44.25 -38.09
C GLU A 18 -34.50 -44.59 -37.50
N THR A 19 -33.89 -45.74 -37.82
CA THR A 19 -32.55 -46.09 -37.30
C THR A 19 -31.46 -45.22 -37.90
N ILE A 20 -31.58 -44.87 -39.18
CA ILE A 20 -30.64 -43.94 -39.84
C ILE A 20 -30.76 -42.54 -39.23
N ALA A 21 -31.98 -42.07 -38.97
CA ALA A 21 -32.21 -40.78 -38.33
C ALA A 21 -31.64 -40.73 -36.90
N ALA A 22 -31.78 -41.81 -36.13
CA ALA A 22 -31.22 -41.93 -34.78
C ALA A 22 -29.68 -41.89 -34.78
N VAL A 23 -29.03 -42.65 -35.68
CA VAL A 23 -27.55 -42.63 -35.81
C VAL A 23 -27.04 -41.24 -36.21
N CYS A 24 -27.72 -40.55 -37.12
CA CYS A 24 -27.37 -39.18 -37.49
C CYS A 24 -27.61 -38.15 -36.36
N ALA A 25 -28.55 -38.40 -35.45
CA ALA A 25 -28.77 -37.55 -34.28
C ALA A 25 -27.64 -37.73 -33.25
N VAL A 26 -27.24 -38.97 -32.98
CA VAL A 26 -26.13 -39.30 -32.08
C VAL A 26 -24.82 -38.70 -32.59
N ALA A 27 -24.50 -38.85 -33.88
CA ALA A 27 -23.29 -38.28 -34.47
C ALA A 27 -23.22 -36.75 -34.31
N ARG A 28 -24.33 -36.03 -34.54
CA ARG A 28 -24.41 -34.59 -34.34
C ARG A 28 -24.26 -34.19 -32.87
N CYS A 29 -24.84 -34.97 -31.95
CA CYS A 29 -24.69 -34.74 -30.52
C CYS A 29 -23.22 -34.87 -30.09
N THR A 30 -22.54 -35.94 -30.50
CA THR A 30 -21.12 -36.16 -30.18
C THR A 30 -20.20 -35.10 -30.78
N GLU A 31 -20.51 -34.60 -31.98
CA GLU A 31 -19.75 -33.51 -32.62
C GLU A 31 -19.93 -32.18 -31.85
N GLN A 32 -21.16 -31.87 -31.43
CA GLN A 32 -21.47 -30.68 -30.65
C GLN A 32 -20.81 -30.72 -29.26
N GLU A 33 -20.83 -31.87 -28.60
CA GLU A 33 -20.15 -32.08 -27.32
C GLU A 33 -18.63 -31.93 -27.46
N SER A 34 -18.05 -32.52 -28.49
CA SER A 34 -16.62 -32.37 -28.82
C SER A 34 -16.24 -30.91 -29.14
N ARG A 35 -17.17 -30.13 -29.70
CA ARG A 35 -16.98 -28.70 -29.94
C ARG A 35 -17.02 -27.92 -28.62
N TRP A 36 -18.00 -28.21 -27.76
CA TRP A 36 -18.12 -27.59 -26.44
C TRP A 36 -16.89 -27.86 -25.56
N HIS A 37 -16.37 -29.08 -25.54
CA HIS A 37 -15.14 -29.39 -24.80
C HIS A 37 -13.94 -28.62 -25.33
N ARG A 38 -13.79 -28.47 -26.65
CA ARG A 38 -12.71 -27.66 -27.23
C ARG A 38 -12.82 -26.19 -26.86
N GLU A 39 -14.04 -25.64 -26.88
CA GLU A 39 -14.30 -24.24 -26.48
C GLU A 39 -14.05 -24.03 -24.98
N ASP A 40 -14.45 -24.96 -24.11
CA ASP A 40 -14.20 -24.90 -22.66
C ASP A 40 -12.70 -24.99 -22.34
N VAL A 41 -11.96 -25.92 -22.97
CA VAL A 41 -10.51 -26.03 -22.81
C VAL A 41 -9.81 -24.75 -23.26
N ALA A 42 -10.19 -24.20 -24.42
CA ALA A 42 -9.61 -22.95 -24.91
C ALA A 42 -9.89 -21.76 -23.98
N ALA A 43 -11.10 -21.69 -23.39
CA ALA A 43 -11.45 -20.65 -22.43
C ALA A 43 -10.63 -20.76 -21.12
N ARG A 44 -10.42 -21.99 -20.62
CA ARG A 44 -9.56 -22.24 -19.45
C ARG A 44 -8.11 -21.86 -19.72
N GLU A 45 -7.56 -22.28 -20.86
CA GLU A 45 -6.19 -21.96 -21.27
C GLU A 45 -5.99 -20.44 -21.39
N GLN A 46 -6.97 -19.72 -21.96
CA GLN A 46 -6.90 -18.27 -22.06
C GLN A 46 -6.88 -17.59 -20.69
N LEU A 47 -7.69 -18.07 -19.76
CA LEU A 47 -7.75 -17.52 -18.40
C LEU A 47 -6.47 -17.83 -17.61
N GLU A 48 -5.92 -19.02 -17.77
CA GLU A 48 -4.63 -19.41 -17.21
C GLU A 48 -3.48 -18.57 -17.79
N LYS A 49 -3.47 -18.34 -19.10
CA LYS A 49 -2.51 -17.44 -19.74
C LYS A 49 -2.60 -16.00 -19.21
N GLN A 50 -3.81 -15.50 -18.99
CA GLN A 50 -4.02 -14.19 -18.36
C GLN A 50 -3.48 -14.16 -16.93
N ARG A 51 -3.72 -15.21 -16.13
CA ARG A 51 -3.16 -15.34 -14.78
C ARG A 51 -1.63 -15.37 -14.80
N CYS A 52 -1.01 -16.16 -15.67
CA CYS A 52 0.45 -16.22 -15.81
C CYS A 52 1.05 -14.86 -16.18
N ASN A 53 0.47 -14.17 -17.17
CA ASN A 53 0.92 -12.84 -17.57
C ASN A 53 0.84 -11.82 -16.42
N GLU A 54 -0.23 -11.89 -15.63
CA GLU A 54 -0.42 -11.00 -14.47
C GLU A 54 0.58 -11.31 -13.35
N VAL A 55 0.83 -12.59 -13.07
CA VAL A 55 1.87 -13.01 -12.11
C VAL A 55 3.24 -12.53 -12.54
N ASP A 56 3.60 -12.66 -13.82
CA ASP A 56 4.89 -12.19 -14.34
C ASP A 56 5.01 -10.65 -14.30
N ARG A 57 3.90 -9.94 -14.55
CA ARG A 57 3.85 -8.47 -14.40
C ARG A 57 4.12 -8.07 -12.95
N LEU A 58 3.41 -8.69 -12.00
CA LEU A 58 3.57 -8.42 -10.57
C LEU A 58 4.96 -8.79 -10.06
N ARG A 59 5.55 -9.89 -10.54
CA ARG A 59 6.92 -10.29 -10.21
C ARG A 59 7.92 -9.20 -10.63
N ARG A 60 7.83 -8.69 -11.86
CA ARG A 60 8.68 -7.60 -12.36
C ARG A 60 8.52 -6.31 -11.55
N GLU A 61 7.30 -5.94 -11.19
CA GLU A 61 7.03 -4.76 -10.35
C GLU A 61 7.62 -4.92 -8.94
N ASN A 62 7.53 -6.11 -8.36
CA ASN A 62 8.08 -6.39 -7.03
C ASN A 62 9.62 -6.34 -7.03
N GLU A 63 10.25 -6.91 -8.07
CA GLU A 63 11.69 -6.81 -8.29
C GLU A 63 12.14 -5.35 -8.43
N GLU A 64 11.39 -4.54 -9.18
CA GLU A 64 11.69 -3.11 -9.33
C GLU A 64 11.54 -2.34 -8.01
N LEU A 65 10.47 -2.57 -7.26
CA LEU A 65 10.27 -1.96 -5.94
C LEU A 65 11.40 -2.34 -4.98
N THR A 66 11.79 -3.61 -4.95
CA THR A 66 12.90 -4.10 -4.13
C THR A 66 14.22 -3.43 -4.52
N ARG A 67 14.48 -3.29 -5.81
CA ARG A 67 15.67 -2.59 -6.35
C ARG A 67 15.67 -1.10 -5.96
N VAL A 68 14.52 -0.42 -6.01
CA VAL A 68 14.42 1.00 -5.64
C VAL A 68 14.59 1.20 -4.14
N ALA A 69 13.97 0.33 -3.33
CA ALA A 69 14.06 0.39 -1.87
C ALA A 69 15.51 0.14 -1.39
N SER A 70 16.14 -0.94 -1.86
CA SER A 70 17.54 -1.24 -1.55
C SER A 70 18.50 -0.15 -2.07
N GLY A 71 18.27 0.36 -3.28
CA GLY A 71 19.09 1.42 -3.86
C GLY A 71 19.02 2.74 -3.08
N ARG A 72 17.87 3.10 -2.49
CA ARG A 72 17.75 4.28 -1.62
C ARG A 72 18.46 4.07 -0.29
N ALA A 73 18.23 2.94 0.36
CA ALA A 73 18.86 2.60 1.64
C ALA A 73 20.39 2.60 1.54
N ASN A 74 20.95 2.04 0.47
CA ASN A 74 22.39 2.04 0.25
C ASN A 74 22.97 3.45 0.07
N ARG A 75 22.29 4.34 -0.66
CA ARG A 75 22.75 5.73 -0.82
C ARG A 75 22.72 6.50 0.49
N GLU A 76 21.68 6.30 1.30
CA GLU A 76 21.56 6.92 2.62
C GLU A 76 22.65 6.42 3.57
N LEU A 77 22.93 5.11 3.55
CA LEU A 77 24.03 4.52 4.31
C LEU A 77 25.39 5.10 3.90
N GLU A 78 25.68 5.22 2.61
CA GLU A 78 26.93 5.82 2.12
C GLU A 78 27.03 7.32 2.47
N SER A 79 25.92 8.06 2.42
CA SER A 79 25.87 9.45 2.89
C SER A 79 26.19 9.56 4.38
N LEU A 80 25.58 8.71 5.21
CA LEU A 80 25.83 8.69 6.66
C LEU A 80 27.27 8.29 7.00
N LYS A 81 27.88 7.37 6.24
CA LYS A 81 29.30 7.03 6.38
C LYS A 81 30.20 8.22 6.07
N ALA A 82 29.93 8.94 4.98
CA ALA A 82 30.68 10.13 4.60
C ALA A 82 30.57 11.22 5.68
N ASP A 83 29.36 11.51 6.17
CA ASP A 83 29.14 12.48 7.24
C ASP A 83 29.85 12.08 8.55
N ASN A 84 29.82 10.78 8.90
CA ASN A 84 30.53 10.27 10.07
C ASN A 84 32.06 10.45 9.94
N GLN A 85 32.60 10.20 8.75
CA GLN A 85 34.02 10.42 8.47
C GLN A 85 34.39 11.90 8.60
N THR A 86 33.56 12.82 8.09
CA THR A 86 33.75 14.27 8.26
C THR A 86 33.70 14.66 9.73
N LEU A 87 32.71 14.19 10.51
CA LEU A 87 32.62 14.47 11.94
C LEU A 87 33.85 13.96 12.72
N LEU A 88 34.37 12.79 12.37
CA LEU A 88 35.60 12.27 12.97
C LEU A 88 36.80 13.19 12.71
N GLN A 89 36.93 13.72 11.48
CA GLN A 89 37.97 14.68 11.13
C GLN A 89 37.82 15.99 11.91
N ASP A 90 36.60 16.54 11.98
CA ASP A 90 36.32 17.78 12.72
C ASP A 90 36.64 17.63 14.21
N VAL A 91 36.30 16.48 14.81
CA VAL A 91 36.61 16.19 16.22
C VAL A 91 38.12 16.10 16.45
N LEU A 92 38.87 15.49 15.52
CA LEU A 92 40.33 15.44 15.60
C LEU A 92 40.95 16.83 15.48
N GLN A 93 40.47 17.65 14.56
CA GLN A 93 40.91 19.04 14.40
C GLN A 93 40.64 19.87 15.65
N LEU A 94 39.42 19.80 16.21
CA LEU A 94 39.06 20.50 17.44
C LEU A 94 39.94 20.08 18.63
N LYS A 95 40.28 18.79 18.73
CA LYS A 95 41.23 18.30 19.75
C LYS A 95 42.61 18.92 19.56
N GLU A 96 43.09 19.02 18.32
CA GLU A 96 44.38 19.66 18.03
C GLU A 96 44.38 21.14 18.42
N GLU A 97 43.36 21.88 17.99
CA GLU A 97 43.18 23.29 18.34
C GLU A 97 43.15 23.45 19.87
N MET A 98 42.37 22.65 20.59
CA MET A 98 42.29 22.70 22.06
C MET A 98 43.66 22.48 22.72
N GLU A 99 44.47 21.54 22.22
CA GLU A 99 45.84 21.32 22.69
C GLU A 99 46.79 22.47 22.31
N GLN A 100 46.56 23.16 21.18
CA GLN A 100 47.28 24.39 20.84
C GLN A 100 46.94 25.53 21.81
N TRP A 101 45.65 25.77 22.11
CA TRP A 101 45.19 26.78 23.09
C TRP A 101 45.76 26.52 24.49
N LYS A 102 45.75 25.25 24.93
CA LYS A 102 46.31 24.81 26.21
C LYS A 102 47.81 25.04 26.33
N ARG A 103 48.57 24.89 25.23
CA ARG A 103 50.01 25.19 25.17
C ARG A 103 50.29 26.70 25.08
N GLY A 104 49.50 27.43 24.28
CA GLY A 104 49.62 28.88 24.11
C GLY A 104 49.35 29.67 25.40
N SER A 105 48.35 29.25 26.19
CA SER A 105 47.96 29.93 27.43
C SER A 105 49.03 29.91 28.52
N LYS A 106 50.00 28.98 28.49
CA LYS A 106 51.10 28.95 29.47
C LYS A 106 52.24 29.92 29.14
N ARG A 107 52.47 30.25 27.86
CA ARG A 107 53.60 31.14 27.46
C ARG A 107 53.31 32.62 27.59
N THR A 108 52.05 33.05 27.46
CA THR A 108 51.69 34.48 27.61
C THR A 108 51.64 34.96 29.07
N ARG A 109 51.69 34.06 30.06
CA ARG A 109 51.65 34.43 31.48
C ARG A 109 53.02 34.51 32.16
N SER A 110 54.12 34.09 31.52
CA SER A 110 55.43 33.95 32.17
C SER A 110 56.55 34.86 31.63
N SER A 111 56.25 35.84 30.77
CA SER A 111 57.29 36.75 30.26
C SER A 111 56.79 38.20 30.18
N ALA A 112 56.65 38.83 31.34
CA ALA A 112 56.67 40.28 31.47
C ALA A 112 56.99 40.65 32.92
N ALA A 113 58.23 40.44 33.33
CA ALA A 113 58.83 41.26 34.38
C ALA A 113 58.94 42.69 33.84
N VAL A 114 57.83 43.45 33.95
CA VAL A 114 57.82 44.89 33.72
C VAL A 114 58.37 45.53 34.99
N THR A 115 59.69 45.60 35.07
CA THR A 115 60.36 46.52 35.99
C THR A 115 60.29 47.92 35.39
N GLU A 116 59.59 48.81 36.12
CA GLU A 116 59.86 50.24 36.25
C GLU A 116 59.96 51.12 34.99
N LYS A 117 58.92 51.94 34.72
CA LYS A 117 58.82 53.36 35.16
C LYS A 117 57.72 54.09 34.37
N SER A 118 56.81 54.69 35.14
CA SER A 118 55.85 55.75 34.81
C SER A 118 54.63 55.41 33.91
N PRO A 119 53.40 55.76 34.37
CA PRO A 119 52.18 55.51 33.62
C PRO A 119 51.97 56.58 32.54
N PRO A 120 51.69 56.21 31.27
CA PRO A 120 51.16 57.15 30.28
C PRO A 120 49.68 57.41 30.59
N ALA A 121 49.31 58.68 30.60
CA ALA A 121 47.95 59.16 30.81
C ALA A 121 46.93 58.53 29.83
N GLU A 122 45.74 58.24 30.36
CA GLU A 122 44.64 57.54 29.70
C GLU A 122 44.16 58.24 28.41
N PRO A 123 44.08 57.52 27.28
CA PRO A 123 43.06 57.80 26.28
C PRO A 123 41.73 57.26 26.79
N ALA A 124 40.83 58.18 27.15
CA ALA A 124 39.44 57.91 27.48
C ALA A 124 38.66 57.39 26.24
N ARG A 125 38.81 56.11 25.93
CA ARG A 125 37.89 55.37 25.05
C ARG A 125 37.73 53.92 25.53
N GLY A 126 36.65 53.72 26.28
CA GLY A 126 35.81 52.52 26.28
C GLY A 126 36.51 51.17 26.18
N LYS A 127 37.25 50.79 27.23
CA LYS A 127 37.55 49.38 27.50
C LYS A 127 36.24 48.66 27.82
N THR A 128 35.63 47.98 26.84
CA THR A 128 34.71 46.87 27.13
C THR A 128 35.55 45.77 27.75
N LYS A 129 35.65 45.85 29.08
CA LYS A 129 36.19 44.82 29.96
C LYS A 129 35.42 43.54 29.62
N ALA A 130 36.06 42.59 28.95
CA ALA A 130 35.54 41.23 28.87
C ALA A 130 35.53 40.73 30.32
N SER A 131 34.37 40.84 30.96
CA SER A 131 34.17 40.48 32.35
C SER A 131 34.19 38.97 32.43
N THR A 132 35.37 38.41 32.71
CA THR A 132 35.55 37.03 33.17
C THR A 132 35.24 36.92 34.67
N ASP A 133 34.48 37.87 35.23
CA ASP A 133 33.92 37.79 36.57
C ASP A 133 32.63 36.97 36.44
N GLY A 134 32.58 35.85 37.16
CA GLY A 134 31.72 34.70 36.89
C GLY A 134 30.27 35.01 36.56
N GLN A 135 29.75 34.27 35.56
CA GLN A 135 28.35 34.31 35.15
C GLN A 135 27.44 34.25 36.39
N THR A 136 26.77 35.35 36.66
CA THR A 136 25.86 35.45 37.79
C THR A 136 24.66 34.52 37.53
N PRO A 137 24.01 33.96 38.56
CA PRO A 137 22.82 33.11 38.38
C PRO A 137 21.72 33.77 37.52
N ALA A 138 21.62 35.10 37.55
CA ALA A 138 20.71 35.87 36.70
C ALA A 138 21.06 35.81 35.20
N GLU A 139 22.35 35.73 34.85
CA GLU A 139 22.81 35.59 33.47
C GLU A 139 22.57 34.17 32.95
N TRP A 140 22.73 33.15 33.80
CA TRP A 140 22.37 31.78 33.47
C TRP A 140 20.87 31.63 33.19
N ALA A 141 20.01 32.28 33.98
CA ALA A 141 18.57 32.32 33.73
C ALA A 141 18.27 32.97 32.36
N LYS A 142 18.89 34.12 32.06
CA LYS A 142 18.71 34.78 30.75
C LYS A 142 19.20 33.92 29.58
N LEU A 143 20.29 33.19 29.75
CA LEU A 143 20.82 32.28 28.72
C LEU A 143 19.88 31.09 28.50
N ALA A 144 19.35 30.51 29.58
CA ALA A 144 18.36 29.44 29.51
C ALA A 144 17.08 29.90 28.80
N ASP A 145 16.57 31.09 29.14
CA ASP A 145 15.41 31.70 28.48
C ASP A 145 15.67 32.01 27.00
N ALA A 146 16.87 32.43 26.65
CA ALA A 146 17.26 32.64 25.25
C ALA A 146 17.30 31.31 24.48
N TYR A 147 17.85 30.25 25.08
CA TYR A 147 17.93 28.93 24.47
C TYR A 147 16.54 28.31 24.28
N GLN A 148 15.65 28.47 25.27
CA GLN A 148 14.27 28.01 25.18
C GLN A 148 13.53 28.72 24.03
N ARG A 149 13.66 30.05 23.91
CA ARG A 149 13.07 30.81 22.80
C ARG A 149 13.55 30.36 21.43
N VAL A 150 14.85 30.12 21.26
CA VAL A 150 15.41 29.63 19.98
C VAL A 150 14.85 28.24 19.65
N ARG A 151 14.69 27.36 20.64
CA ARG A 151 14.10 26.04 20.45
C ARG A 151 12.62 26.15 20.03
N ASP A 152 11.84 26.98 20.73
CA ASP A 152 10.42 27.16 20.43
C ASP A 152 10.19 27.79 19.03
N GLU A 153 11.04 28.75 18.64
CA GLU A 153 11.02 29.37 17.31
C GLU A 153 11.38 28.35 16.21
N LYS A 154 12.39 27.52 16.43
CA LYS A 154 12.75 26.43 15.51
C LYS A 154 11.56 25.46 15.32
N ASP A 155 10.94 25.01 16.41
CA ASP A 155 9.79 24.09 16.36
C ASP A 155 8.58 24.72 15.65
N MET A 156 8.40 26.04 15.78
CA MET A 156 7.37 26.78 15.06
C MET A 156 7.64 26.77 13.56
N VAL A 157 8.86 27.12 13.13
CA VAL A 157 9.25 27.13 11.72
C VAL A 157 9.15 25.72 11.11
N GLU A 158 9.54 24.67 11.83
CA GLU A 158 9.41 23.28 11.35
C GLU A 158 7.94 22.87 11.16
N ARG A 159 7.03 23.31 12.03
CA ARG A 159 5.58 23.12 11.85
C ARG A 159 5.04 23.86 10.63
N GLU A 160 5.48 25.10 10.40
CA GLU A 160 5.08 25.87 9.22
C GLU A 160 5.59 25.25 7.91
N VAL A 161 6.86 24.80 7.88
CA VAL A 161 7.44 24.08 6.75
C VAL A 161 6.67 22.79 6.47
N SER A 162 6.30 22.04 7.51
CA SER A 162 5.50 20.82 7.38
C SER A 162 4.11 21.11 6.80
N ALA A 163 3.42 22.15 7.29
CA ALA A 163 2.13 22.57 6.76
C ALA A 163 2.22 23.04 5.30
N LEU A 164 3.29 23.77 4.92
CA LEU A 164 3.56 24.17 3.55
C LEU A 164 3.80 22.95 2.63
N LYS A 165 4.60 22.00 3.09
CA LYS A 165 4.89 20.75 2.36
C LYS A 165 3.62 19.92 2.15
N GLU A 166 2.76 19.83 3.16
CA GLU A 166 1.46 19.18 3.05
C GLU A 166 0.58 19.89 2.01
N ARG A 167 0.51 21.23 2.04
CA ARG A 167 -0.27 22.02 1.09
C ARG A 167 0.22 21.84 -0.35
N ILE A 168 1.55 21.82 -0.55
CA ILE A 168 2.17 21.54 -1.85
C ILE A 168 1.83 20.12 -2.32
N ASN A 169 1.90 19.12 -1.43
CA ASN A 169 1.55 17.74 -1.77
C ASN A 169 0.07 17.62 -2.14
N ARG A 170 -0.83 18.28 -1.41
CA ARG A 170 -2.26 18.36 -1.75
C ARG A 170 -2.46 18.97 -3.15
N ILE A 171 -1.76 20.07 -3.48
CA ILE A 171 -1.82 20.69 -4.81
C ILE A 171 -1.24 19.78 -5.90
N LYS A 172 -0.15 19.05 -5.63
CA LYS A 172 0.45 18.10 -6.59
C LYS A 172 -0.50 16.96 -6.92
N ILE A 173 -1.24 16.45 -5.93
CA ILE A 173 -2.22 15.37 -6.12
C ILE A 173 -3.52 15.92 -6.72
N SER A 174 -3.91 17.15 -6.37
CA SER A 174 -5.13 17.78 -6.87
C SER A 174 -4.97 18.51 -8.20
N SER A 175 -3.75 18.62 -8.75
CA SER A 175 -3.51 19.17 -10.08
C SER A 175 -4.14 18.22 -11.10
N PRO A 176 -5.34 18.53 -11.62
CA PRO A 176 -5.95 17.68 -12.62
C PRO A 176 -5.04 17.84 -13.84
N SER A 177 -4.39 16.76 -14.24
CA SER A 177 -3.70 16.69 -15.53
C SER A 177 -4.67 17.24 -16.57
N SER A 178 -4.36 18.45 -17.05
CA SER A 178 -5.17 19.27 -17.95
C SER A 178 -5.18 18.61 -19.33
N SER A 179 -5.86 17.46 -19.41
CA SER A 179 -6.26 16.85 -20.65
C SER A 179 -7.62 17.42 -21.01
N ARG A 180 -7.58 18.27 -22.05
CA ARG A 180 -8.72 18.84 -22.81
C ARG A 180 -9.97 17.96 -22.73
N LYS A 181 -11.02 18.41 -22.05
CA LYS A 181 -12.39 17.95 -22.35
C LYS A 181 -13.32 19.14 -22.56
N LYS A 182 -13.83 19.17 -23.78
CA LYS A 182 -14.81 20.11 -24.32
C LYS A 182 -16.05 20.14 -23.41
N VAL A 183 -16.40 21.35 -22.99
CA VAL A 183 -17.67 21.68 -22.35
C VAL A 183 -18.79 21.38 -23.35
N PHE A 184 -19.59 20.34 -23.09
CA PHE A 184 -20.90 20.19 -23.72
C PHE A 184 -21.99 20.69 -22.78
N VAL A 185 -22.79 21.58 -23.35
CA VAL A 185 -23.82 22.39 -22.73
C VAL A 185 -25.00 21.53 -22.25
N ARG A 186 -25.22 21.61 -20.95
CA ARG A 186 -26.48 21.51 -20.19
C ARG A 186 -27.77 21.59 -21.03
N ARG A 187 -28.57 20.51 -21.04
CA ARG A 187 -30.03 20.58 -21.22
C ARG A 187 -30.75 20.24 -19.92
N LYS A 188 -31.80 21.01 -19.68
CA LYS A 188 -32.55 21.20 -18.44
C LYS A 188 -34.00 20.81 -18.71
N SER A 189 -34.51 19.77 -18.04
CA SER A 189 -35.94 19.45 -17.85
C SER A 189 -35.99 18.20 -16.93
N HIS A 190 -36.91 17.94 -16.00
CA HIS A 190 -38.31 18.32 -15.70
C HIS A 190 -38.44 18.43 -14.17
N LYS A 191 -39.18 19.35 -13.53
CA LYS A 191 -40.64 19.63 -13.48
C LYS A 191 -41.48 18.45 -12.97
N GLY A 192 -41.93 18.56 -11.71
CA GLY A 192 -43.24 18.07 -11.26
C GLY A 192 -43.21 16.99 -10.17
N GLY A 193 -43.79 17.27 -9.00
CA GLY A 193 -44.17 16.24 -8.03
C GLY A 193 -44.14 16.67 -6.57
N VAL A 194 -45.03 17.58 -6.17
CA VAL A 194 -45.32 17.89 -4.76
C VAL A 194 -46.15 16.74 -4.19
N SER A 195 -45.60 16.00 -3.23
CA SER A 195 -46.40 15.17 -2.31
C SER A 195 -45.86 15.35 -0.88
N SER A 196 -46.80 15.64 0.01
CA SER A 196 -46.61 15.99 1.42
C SER A 196 -46.31 14.73 2.25
N PRO A 197 -45.31 14.72 3.16
CA PRO A 197 -44.95 13.53 3.91
C PRO A 197 -45.76 13.44 5.20
N VAL A 198 -46.67 12.47 5.26
CA VAL A 198 -47.18 11.91 6.52
C VAL A 198 -46.00 11.25 7.23
N ARG A 199 -45.61 11.78 8.39
CA ARG A 199 -44.54 11.26 9.23
C ARG A 199 -44.94 9.89 9.80
N LYS A 200 -44.57 8.81 9.11
CA LYS A 200 -44.46 7.49 9.73
C LYS A 200 -43.06 7.39 10.33
N GLU A 201 -43.05 7.21 11.64
CA GLU A 201 -41.87 7.01 12.45
C GLU A 201 -41.19 5.71 12.01
N GLY A 202 -39.96 5.81 11.51
CA GLY A 202 -39.13 4.64 11.17
C GLY A 202 -39.00 4.29 9.68
N ASP A 203 -38.83 5.25 8.78
CA ASP A 203 -38.35 4.98 7.42
C ASP A 203 -36.83 4.69 7.44
N GLN A 204 -36.44 3.55 8.01
CA GLN A 204 -35.08 3.02 7.89
C GLN A 204 -34.88 2.54 6.46
N VAL A 205 -34.37 3.42 5.61
CA VAL A 205 -34.02 3.06 4.23
C VAL A 205 -32.78 2.16 4.28
N LYS A 206 -33.00 0.85 4.20
CA LYS A 206 -31.92 -0.13 4.02
C LYS A 206 -31.41 -0.02 2.58
N VAL A 207 -30.36 0.77 2.37
CA VAL A 207 -29.72 0.92 1.07
C VAL A 207 -28.75 -0.24 0.86
N THR A 208 -29.01 -1.10 -0.13
CA THR A 208 -28.08 -2.17 -0.54
C THR A 208 -27.46 -1.85 -1.88
N PHE A 209 -26.13 -1.78 -1.93
CA PHE A 209 -25.40 -1.57 -3.18
C PHE A 209 -24.90 -2.90 -3.75
N VAL A 210 -25.51 -3.34 -4.85
CA VAL A 210 -25.10 -4.55 -5.57
C VAL A 210 -24.14 -4.17 -6.70
N ARG A 211 -22.99 -4.86 -6.74
CA ARG A 211 -22.00 -4.74 -7.81
C ARG A 211 -22.51 -5.41 -9.09
N LYS A 212 -22.40 -4.73 -10.23
CA LYS A 212 -22.73 -5.33 -11.53
C LYS A 212 -21.55 -6.16 -12.06
N VAL A 213 -21.84 -7.27 -12.74
CA VAL A 213 -20.82 -8.08 -13.42
C VAL A 213 -20.10 -7.21 -14.46
N GLY A 214 -18.77 -7.18 -14.42
CA GLY A 214 -17.94 -6.34 -15.29
C GLY A 214 -17.83 -4.87 -14.88
N GLU A 215 -18.41 -4.46 -13.75
CA GLU A 215 -18.24 -3.10 -13.22
C GLU A 215 -16.85 -2.96 -12.56
N GLU A 216 -16.06 -1.99 -13.03
CA GLU A 216 -14.78 -1.61 -12.43
C GLU A 216 -15.00 -0.94 -11.06
N ARG A 217 -14.01 -1.09 -10.15
CA ARG A 217 -14.06 -0.58 -8.77
C ARG A 217 -14.40 0.91 -8.72
N ASP A 218 -13.72 1.72 -9.52
CA ASP A 218 -13.91 3.18 -9.53
C ASP A 218 -15.31 3.58 -10.03
N ASN A 219 -15.90 2.80 -10.94
CA ASN A 219 -17.23 3.06 -11.46
C ASN A 219 -18.31 2.71 -10.42
N PHE A 220 -18.12 1.60 -9.70
CA PHE A 220 -18.97 1.23 -8.56
C PHE A 220 -18.91 2.30 -7.47
N GLN A 221 -17.71 2.70 -7.03
CA GLN A 221 -17.49 3.71 -6.01
C GLN A 221 -18.15 5.05 -6.38
N LYS A 222 -17.96 5.52 -7.62
CA LYS A 222 -18.62 6.75 -8.11
C LYS A 222 -20.14 6.64 -8.09
N ARG A 223 -20.70 5.49 -8.48
CA ARG A 223 -22.15 5.26 -8.44
C ARG A 223 -22.69 5.30 -7.02
N VAL A 224 -22.05 4.57 -6.10
CA VAL A 224 -22.40 4.55 -4.68
C VAL A 224 -22.33 5.95 -4.08
N ASN A 225 -21.24 6.70 -4.31
CA ASN A 225 -21.09 8.06 -3.82
C ASN A 225 -22.21 8.99 -4.36
N ASN A 226 -22.53 8.90 -5.66
CA ASN A 226 -23.62 9.68 -6.24
C ASN A 226 -24.99 9.35 -5.63
N ASP A 227 -25.24 8.09 -5.27
CA ASP A 227 -26.50 7.68 -4.64
C ASP A 227 -26.57 8.08 -3.16
N LEU A 228 -25.46 7.95 -2.42
CA LEU A 228 -25.33 8.43 -1.04
C LEU A 228 -25.45 9.95 -0.96
N GLY A 229 -24.91 10.69 -1.93
CA GLY A 229 -25.04 12.15 -2.00
C GLY A 229 -26.47 12.67 -2.21
N LYS A 230 -27.42 11.79 -2.58
CA LYS A 230 -28.85 12.12 -2.71
C LYS A 230 -29.62 11.87 -1.41
N LEU A 231 -29.04 11.16 -0.44
CA LEU A 231 -29.70 10.85 0.82
C LEU A 231 -29.81 12.10 1.70
N ARG A 232 -30.86 12.12 2.53
CA ARG A 232 -31.02 13.18 3.55
C ARG A 232 -30.00 12.98 4.67
N LYS A 233 -29.63 14.08 5.34
CA LYS A 233 -28.72 14.08 6.49
C LYS A 233 -29.08 12.99 7.52
N ALA A 234 -30.35 12.88 7.90
CA ALA A 234 -30.79 11.88 8.88
C ALA A 234 -30.57 10.42 8.43
N GLN A 235 -30.66 10.14 7.12
CA GLN A 235 -30.40 8.80 6.57
C GLN A 235 -28.90 8.50 6.58
N LEU A 236 -28.07 9.48 6.20
CA LEU A 236 -26.61 9.34 6.26
C LEU A 236 -26.12 9.16 7.70
N GLU A 237 -26.67 9.90 8.67
CA GLU A 237 -26.35 9.71 10.09
C GLU A 237 -26.75 8.31 10.60
N GLY A 238 -27.84 7.74 10.08
CA GLY A 238 -28.21 6.34 10.33
C GLY A 238 -27.14 5.37 9.84
N LEU A 239 -26.75 5.49 8.56
CA LEU A 239 -25.69 4.66 7.97
C LEU A 239 -24.33 4.85 8.67
N CYS A 240 -24.00 6.06 9.11
CA CYS A 240 -22.80 6.32 9.90
C CYS A 240 -22.77 5.53 11.21
N LYS A 241 -23.91 5.47 11.92
CA LYS A 241 -24.02 4.70 13.16
C LYS A 241 -23.90 3.21 12.91
N ASP A 242 -24.52 2.72 11.83
CA ASP A 242 -24.47 1.30 11.46
C ASP A 242 -23.05 0.85 11.07
N GLU A 243 -22.29 1.73 10.40
CA GLU A 243 -20.90 1.45 9.99
C GLU A 243 -19.84 1.91 11.01
N GLY A 244 -20.24 2.54 12.12
CA GLY A 244 -19.33 2.98 13.18
C GLY A 244 -18.41 4.15 12.83
N ILE A 245 -18.84 5.05 11.94
CA ILE A 245 -18.08 6.24 11.53
C ILE A 245 -18.71 7.54 12.02
N GLU A 246 -17.90 8.59 12.18
CA GLU A 246 -18.37 9.92 12.59
C GLU A 246 -18.94 10.71 11.40
N TYR A 247 -20.05 11.44 11.61
CA TYR A 247 -20.64 12.27 10.57
C TYR A 247 -19.85 13.57 10.36
N GLY A 248 -19.07 13.63 9.28
CA GLY A 248 -18.26 14.79 8.88
C GLY A 248 -18.90 15.75 7.87
N GLY A 249 -20.19 15.58 7.57
CA GLY A 249 -20.92 16.33 6.55
C GLY A 249 -21.19 15.53 5.27
N VAL A 250 -22.27 15.87 4.55
CA VAL A 250 -22.83 15.05 3.45
C VAL A 250 -21.78 14.57 2.45
N LYS A 251 -20.92 15.46 1.95
CA LYS A 251 -19.93 15.11 0.93
C LYS A 251 -18.85 14.15 1.45
N LYS A 252 -18.28 14.45 2.61
CA LYS A 252 -17.22 13.64 3.23
C LYS A 252 -17.77 12.28 3.65
N THR A 253 -18.90 12.28 4.35
CA THR A 253 -19.56 11.05 4.78
C THR A 253 -19.99 10.16 3.62
N ALA A 254 -20.49 10.72 2.52
CA ALA A 254 -20.84 9.94 1.33
C ALA A 254 -19.61 9.30 0.66
N GLU A 255 -18.46 9.98 0.69
CA GLU A 255 -17.19 9.45 0.21
C GLU A 255 -16.68 8.33 1.13
N ASP A 256 -16.61 8.55 2.44
CA ASP A 256 -16.18 7.55 3.43
C ASP A 256 -17.05 6.28 3.38
N LEU A 257 -18.38 6.43 3.30
CA LEU A 257 -19.30 5.30 3.15
C LEU A 257 -19.16 4.61 1.78
N ALA A 258 -18.94 5.35 0.70
CA ALA A 258 -18.72 4.75 -0.61
C ALA A 258 -17.46 3.89 -0.63
N ASP A 259 -16.41 4.30 0.07
CA ASP A 259 -15.17 3.55 0.22
C ASP A 259 -15.41 2.24 0.98
N ILE A 260 -16.11 2.30 2.13
CA ILE A 260 -16.46 1.12 2.92
C ILE A 260 -17.29 0.13 2.10
N TYR A 261 -18.34 0.59 1.41
CA TYR A 261 -19.18 -0.30 0.59
C TYR A 261 -18.43 -0.87 -0.62
N THR A 262 -17.54 -0.07 -1.23
CA THR A 262 -16.69 -0.54 -2.34
C THR A 262 -15.72 -1.60 -1.86
N THR A 263 -15.04 -1.37 -0.75
CA THR A 263 -14.13 -2.34 -0.13
C THR A 263 -14.90 -3.61 0.20
N ARG A 264 -16.04 -3.55 0.90
CA ARG A 264 -16.86 -4.73 1.22
C ARG A 264 -17.33 -5.50 -0.02
N ALA A 265 -17.68 -4.81 -1.12
CA ALA A 265 -18.14 -5.44 -2.35
C ALA A 265 -17.03 -6.09 -3.20
N TYR A 266 -15.76 -5.69 -3.02
CA TYR A 266 -14.61 -6.22 -3.77
C TYR A 266 -13.66 -7.08 -2.91
N GLU A 267 -13.60 -6.85 -1.60
CA GLU A 267 -12.94 -7.68 -0.57
C GLU A 267 -13.87 -8.78 -0.02
N GLN A 268 -14.99 -9.08 -0.66
CA GLN A 268 -15.59 -10.41 -0.54
C GLN A 268 -15.03 -11.33 -1.64
N PRO A 269 -13.77 -11.80 -1.58
CA PRO A 269 -13.35 -12.90 -2.42
C PRO A 269 -14.03 -14.17 -1.88
N MET A 270 -14.78 -14.85 -2.75
CA MET A 270 -14.90 -16.31 -2.76
C MET A 270 -15.50 -17.07 -1.57
N ARG A 271 -15.96 -16.48 -0.46
CA ARG A 271 -16.64 -17.31 0.58
C ARG A 271 -17.99 -17.90 0.17
N ARG A 272 -18.58 -17.49 -0.96
CA ARG A 272 -19.83 -18.06 -1.48
C ARG A 272 -19.67 -19.27 -2.40
N ARG A 273 -18.46 -19.64 -2.84
CA ARG A 273 -18.26 -20.79 -3.74
C ARG A 273 -17.74 -22.07 -3.07
N LEU A 274 -17.58 -22.08 -1.75
CA LEU A 274 -17.10 -23.26 -1.01
C LEU A 274 -18.17 -23.96 -0.17
N ILE A 275 -19.45 -23.55 -0.25
CA ILE A 275 -20.53 -24.14 0.56
C ILE A 275 -21.58 -24.89 -0.30
N GLU A 276 -21.50 -24.84 -1.63
CA GLU A 276 -22.49 -25.52 -2.50
C GLU A 276 -22.03 -26.89 -3.06
N ASP A 277 -20.80 -27.36 -2.78
CA ASP A 277 -20.29 -28.65 -3.30
C ASP A 277 -19.96 -29.70 -2.21
N ASN A 278 -20.53 -29.59 -1.00
CA ASN A 278 -20.27 -30.57 0.07
C ASN A 278 -21.54 -31.28 0.59
N ASN A 279 -22.49 -31.53 -0.31
CA ASN A 279 -23.72 -32.22 0.04
C ASN A 279 -24.16 -33.22 -1.03
N GLU A 280 -23.22 -33.97 -1.59
CA GLU A 280 -23.54 -35.17 -2.36
C GLU A 280 -22.47 -36.25 -2.14
N GLU A 281 -22.98 -37.40 -1.71
CA GLU A 281 -22.36 -38.74 -1.65
C GLU A 281 -21.34 -39.00 -0.54
N GLU A 282 -21.85 -39.60 0.55
CA GLU A 282 -21.24 -40.80 1.14
C GLU A 282 -20.98 -41.84 0.03
N PRO A 283 -19.76 -42.32 -0.16
CA PRO A 283 -19.53 -43.69 -0.54
C PRO A 283 -19.07 -44.48 0.68
N GLU A 284 -19.72 -45.62 0.79
CA GLU A 284 -19.59 -46.67 1.77
C GLU A 284 -18.13 -47.08 2.04
N GLU A 285 -17.96 -47.53 3.27
CA GLU A 285 -16.95 -48.46 3.75
C GLU A 285 -16.38 -49.38 2.66
N GLU A 286 -15.06 -49.35 2.45
CA GLU A 286 -14.32 -50.58 2.16
C GLU A 286 -12.97 -50.54 2.86
N ASP A 287 -12.83 -51.46 3.80
CA ASP A 287 -11.59 -51.96 4.37
C ASP A 287 -10.54 -52.21 3.29
N GLN A 288 -9.34 -51.65 3.46
CA GLN A 288 -8.13 -52.31 2.97
C GLN A 288 -6.91 -51.90 3.79
N GLU A 289 -6.69 -52.74 4.81
CA GLU A 289 -5.42 -53.37 5.20
C GLU A 289 -4.09 -52.67 4.86
N GLU A 290 -3.37 -52.41 5.95
CA GLU A 290 -1.98 -52.78 6.18
C GLU A 290 -0.94 -52.61 5.07
N GLY A 291 -0.01 -51.70 5.35
CA GLY A 291 1.35 -51.72 4.85
C GLY A 291 1.83 -50.30 4.59
N GLU A 292 3.03 -49.86 4.93
CA GLU A 292 4.20 -50.47 5.51
C GLU A 292 5.19 -49.28 5.61
N SER A 293 6.02 -49.28 6.65
CA SER A 293 7.33 -48.61 6.76
C SER A 293 7.64 -47.38 5.89
N ALA A 294 8.03 -46.28 6.54
CA ALA A 294 9.46 -46.04 6.75
C ALA A 294 9.70 -44.79 7.60
N ASP A 295 10.23 -45.07 8.79
CA ASP A 295 11.05 -44.19 9.60
C ASP A 295 12.30 -43.79 8.79
N MET A 296 12.56 -42.48 8.66
CA MET A 296 13.85 -41.96 8.20
C MET A 296 14.31 -40.91 9.22
N ALA A 297 15.11 -41.40 10.16
CA ALA A 297 16.17 -40.68 10.84
C ALA A 297 16.85 -39.67 9.88
N GLY A 298 17.11 -38.44 10.30
CA GLY A 298 18.22 -38.16 11.20
C GLY A 298 19.52 -38.00 10.40
N ALA A 299 19.84 -36.76 10.02
CA ALA A 299 21.19 -36.38 9.61
C ALA A 299 21.50 -34.96 10.13
N PRO A 300 22.43 -34.81 11.08
CA PRO A 300 23.13 -33.56 11.33
C PRO A 300 24.37 -33.50 10.45
N THR A 301 24.56 -32.43 9.69
CA THR A 301 25.86 -32.13 9.06
C THR A 301 26.42 -30.82 9.61
N GLU A 302 27.39 -31.02 10.50
CA GLU A 302 28.66 -30.30 10.67
C GLU A 302 28.84 -29.08 9.75
N ALA A 303 29.01 -27.88 10.31
CA ALA A 303 30.30 -27.36 10.76
C ALA A 303 31.37 -27.45 9.66
N SER A 304 31.51 -26.38 8.87
CA SER A 304 32.77 -26.07 8.19
C SER A 304 33.26 -24.71 8.64
N ALA A 305 34.43 -24.77 9.27
CA ALA A 305 35.20 -23.65 9.77
C ALA A 305 35.93 -22.90 8.64
N GLU A 306 36.45 -21.74 9.01
CA GLU A 306 37.66 -21.08 8.49
C GLU A 306 37.66 -20.55 7.04
N ALA A 307 37.77 -19.22 6.92
CA ALA A 307 39.02 -18.59 6.48
C ALA A 307 38.96 -17.07 6.66
N THR A 308 39.59 -16.60 7.74
CA THR A 308 40.13 -15.25 7.87
C THR A 308 41.30 -15.08 6.91
N THR A 309 41.22 -14.12 6.00
CA THR A 309 42.42 -13.51 5.38
C THR A 309 42.34 -12.00 5.56
N SER A 310 42.92 -11.56 6.66
CA SER A 310 43.54 -10.26 6.82
C SER A 310 44.68 -10.13 5.80
N GLU A 311 44.57 -9.17 4.88
CA GLU A 311 45.72 -8.68 4.11
C GLU A 311 45.88 -7.19 4.41
N GLU A 312 46.75 -6.96 5.38
CA GLU A 312 47.41 -5.71 5.73
C GLU A 312 48.73 -5.66 4.97
N SER A 313 49.01 -4.55 4.26
CA SER A 313 50.35 -3.97 4.00
C SER A 313 50.36 -3.13 2.71
N PRO A 314 51.33 -2.23 2.49
CA PRO A 314 52.11 -1.40 3.42
C PRO A 314 51.89 0.10 3.23
#